data_AF-A0A259FL65-F1
#
_entry.id   AF-A0A259FL65-F1
#
_cell.length_a   1.000
_cell.length_b   1.000
_cell.length_c   1.000
_cell.angle_alpha   90.00
_cell.angle_beta   90.00
_cell.angle_gamma   90.00
#
_symmetry.space_group_name_H-M   'P 1'
#
loop_
_entity.id
_entity.type
_entity.pdbx_description
1 polymer ?
#
loop_
_entity_poly.entity_id
_entity_poly.type
_entity_poly.pdbx_seq_one_letter_code
_entity_poly.pdbx_strand_id
1 'polypeptide(L)'
;MARTCPQCGSPKLRSARLHAHDGLRRMLLFTPLRCRDCHHRFWMFNPVKPLLLLLLGGALIGATVWLARPGSIDALTELEPAGDPHTLAASGDADAQLTLGIRYQEGDGVIKNDSEAARWFARAAKGGLAEAQYRYGLALLEGRGVVQDYKAAFAWIKKTAERGYAPAQLSLGELYRFGTGTEIDKARAYLWFNLAAAQGVEAAAKARDSMVAQLRPEQVAAMQAEARRMSGVEHAGEAAAPPTETADAAPTP
;
A
#
# COMPACT_ATOMS: atom_id res chain seq x y z
N MET A 1 42.62 -27.12 -40.59
CA MET A 1 42.00 -28.16 -41.45
C MET A 1 40.61 -27.69 -41.85
N ALA A 2 40.32 -27.61 -43.15
CA ALA A 2 38.99 -27.24 -43.63
C ALA A 2 37.99 -28.36 -43.27
N ARG A 3 36.86 -27.97 -42.67
CA ARG A 3 35.82 -28.93 -42.26
C ARG A 3 35.01 -29.32 -43.50
N THR A 4 35.11 -30.58 -43.93
CA THR A 4 34.33 -31.13 -45.05
C THR A 4 33.32 -32.16 -44.58
N CYS A 5 32.27 -32.38 -45.37
CA CYS A 5 31.31 -33.44 -45.11
C CYS A 5 31.95 -34.80 -45.37
N PRO A 6 31.92 -35.76 -44.43
CA PRO A 6 32.54 -37.07 -44.61
C PRO A 6 31.82 -37.95 -45.65
N GLN A 7 30.60 -37.60 -46.05
CA GLN A 7 29.81 -38.39 -47.01
C GLN A 7 29.92 -37.90 -48.46
N CYS A 8 30.09 -36.60 -48.69
CA CYS A 8 30.13 -36.04 -50.05
C CYS A 8 31.33 -35.11 -50.31
N GLY A 9 32.21 -34.90 -49.33
CA GLY A 9 33.37 -34.01 -49.46
C GLY A 9 33.06 -32.51 -49.46
N SER A 10 31.79 -32.10 -49.49
CA SER A 10 31.41 -30.69 -49.56
C SER A 10 31.87 -29.89 -48.32
N PRO A 11 32.42 -28.66 -48.50
CA PRO A 11 32.75 -27.76 -47.39
C PRO A 11 31.53 -26.98 -46.88
N LYS A 12 30.35 -27.09 -47.51
CA LYS A 12 29.16 -26.29 -47.18
C LYS A 12 28.43 -26.86 -45.96
N LEU A 13 28.95 -26.59 -44.77
CA LEU A 13 28.41 -27.06 -43.49
C LEU A 13 27.64 -25.96 -42.75
N ARG A 14 26.53 -26.31 -42.09
CA ARG A 14 25.77 -25.44 -41.18
C ARG A 14 25.53 -26.13 -39.84
N SER A 15 25.28 -25.35 -38.77
CA SER A 15 24.85 -25.90 -37.49
C SER A 15 23.53 -26.67 -37.68
N ALA A 16 23.45 -27.86 -37.09
CA ALA A 16 22.20 -28.61 -37.06
C ALA A 16 21.44 -28.33 -35.75
N ARG A 17 20.11 -28.40 -35.79
CA ARG A 17 19.28 -28.33 -34.58
C ARG A 17 19.60 -29.51 -33.66
N LEU A 18 19.52 -29.27 -32.36
CA LEU A 18 19.59 -30.28 -31.32
C LEU A 18 18.22 -30.92 -31.13
N HIS A 19 18.20 -32.23 -30.91
CA HIS A 19 17.02 -33.00 -30.56
C HIS A 19 17.21 -33.66 -29.19
N ALA A 20 16.10 -33.89 -28.48
CA ALA A 20 16.11 -34.41 -27.11
C ALA A 20 16.84 -35.76 -26.96
N HIS A 21 16.91 -36.58 -28.01
CA HIS A 21 17.59 -37.87 -28.01
C HIS A 21 19.10 -37.80 -28.29
N ASP A 22 19.68 -36.61 -28.54
CA ASP A 22 21.10 -36.49 -28.92
C ASP A 22 22.08 -36.73 -27.75
N GLY A 23 21.59 -36.75 -26.50
CA GLY A 23 22.35 -37.10 -25.29
C GLY A 23 23.30 -36.00 -24.78
N LEU A 24 23.25 -35.71 -23.48
CA LEU A 24 23.99 -34.60 -22.85
C LEU A 24 25.51 -34.67 -23.08
N ARG A 25 26.10 -35.88 -23.04
CA ARG A 25 27.54 -36.10 -23.27
C ARG A 25 28.00 -35.67 -24.66
N ARG A 26 27.16 -35.82 -25.70
CA ARG A 26 27.47 -35.38 -27.06
C ARG A 26 27.37 -33.86 -27.18
N MET A 27 26.46 -33.23 -26.46
CA MET A 27 26.27 -31.78 -26.48
C MET A 27 27.45 -31.00 -25.87
N LEU A 28 28.07 -31.57 -24.82
CA LEU A 28 29.18 -30.95 -24.09
C LEU A 28 30.51 -30.99 -24.86
N LEU A 29 30.74 -32.04 -25.67
CA LEU A 29 32.02 -32.26 -26.36
C LEU A 29 31.96 -32.02 -27.88
N PHE A 30 30.77 -32.13 -28.48
CA PHE A 30 30.62 -32.12 -29.94
C PHE A 30 29.63 -31.02 -30.38
N THR A 31 29.83 -30.52 -31.60
CA THR A 31 28.93 -29.60 -32.28
C THR A 31 28.25 -30.35 -33.44
N PRO A 32 26.91 -30.35 -33.50
CA PRO A 32 26.20 -31.02 -34.57
C PRO A 32 26.24 -30.16 -35.84
N LEU A 33 26.60 -30.77 -36.96
CA LEU A 33 26.69 -30.14 -38.27
C LEU A 33 25.79 -30.87 -39.27
N ARG A 34 25.29 -30.13 -40.25
CA ARG A 34 24.56 -30.67 -41.40
C ARG A 34 25.17 -30.14 -42.68
N CYS A 35 25.42 -31.02 -43.63
CA CYS A 35 25.84 -30.65 -44.98
C CYS A 35 24.66 -30.01 -45.74
N ARG A 36 24.91 -28.92 -46.48
CA ARG A 36 23.89 -28.27 -47.31
C ARG A 36 23.56 -29.09 -48.56
N ASP A 37 24.54 -29.77 -49.14
CA ASP A 37 24.36 -30.42 -50.44
C ASP A 37 23.73 -31.83 -50.30
N CYS A 38 24.19 -32.65 -49.35
CA CYS A 38 23.67 -34.02 -49.17
C CYS A 38 22.76 -34.20 -47.96
N HIS A 39 22.47 -33.12 -47.22
CA HIS A 39 21.68 -33.14 -45.97
C HIS A 39 22.20 -34.07 -44.85
N HIS A 40 23.37 -34.70 -45.02
CA HIS A 40 24.00 -35.57 -44.04
C HIS A 40 24.28 -34.82 -42.73
N ARG A 41 23.85 -35.41 -41.61
CA ARG A 41 24.03 -34.89 -40.25
C ARG A 41 25.13 -35.67 -39.55
N PHE A 42 26.12 -34.97 -39.02
CA PHE A 42 27.23 -35.58 -38.30
C PHE A 42 27.73 -34.68 -37.17
N TRP A 43 28.56 -35.24 -36.30
CA TRP A 43 29.08 -34.56 -35.11
C TRP A 43 30.55 -34.29 -35.29
N MET A 44 30.99 -33.10 -34.90
CA MET A 44 32.40 -32.75 -34.89
C MET A 44 32.82 -32.33 -33.50
N PHE A 45 33.96 -32.85 -33.06
CA PHE A 45 34.52 -32.49 -31.76
C PHE A 45 34.81 -30.99 -31.71
N ASN A 46 34.40 -30.33 -30.62
CA ASN A 46 34.66 -28.91 -30.38
C ASN A 46 35.49 -28.74 -29.11
N PRO A 47 36.81 -28.53 -29.22
CA PRO A 47 37.69 -28.43 -28.06
C PRO A 47 37.42 -27.19 -27.19
N VAL A 48 36.72 -26.17 -27.71
CA VAL A 48 36.45 -24.92 -26.97
C VAL A 48 35.39 -25.11 -25.87
N LYS A 49 34.41 -26.00 -26.09
CA LYS A 49 33.33 -26.25 -25.13
C LYS A 49 33.80 -26.77 -23.75
N PRO A 50 34.66 -27.80 -23.66
CA PRO A 50 35.18 -28.24 -22.37
C PRO A 50 36.05 -27.19 -21.68
N LEU A 51 36.81 -26.38 -22.44
CA LEU A 51 37.57 -25.26 -21.90
C LEU A 51 36.67 -24.18 -21.25
N LEU A 52 35.56 -23.82 -21.91
CA LEU A 52 34.58 -22.87 -21.34
C LEU A 52 33.93 -23.38 -20.05
N LEU A 53 33.62 -24.69 -19.99
CA LEU A 53 33.06 -25.30 -18.78
C LEU A 53 34.04 -25.26 -17.60
N LEU A 54 35.33 -25.50 -17.86
CA LEU A 54 36.38 -25.40 -16.83
C LEU A 54 36.56 -23.96 -16.33
N LEU A 55 36.51 -22.96 -17.23
CA LEU A 55 36.60 -21.55 -16.85
C LEU A 55 35.41 -21.09 -16.00
N LEU A 56 34.18 -21.47 -16.37
CA LEU A 56 32.98 -21.15 -15.60
C LEU A 56 32.98 -21.83 -14.23
N GLY A 57 33.43 -23.08 -14.14
CA GLY A 57 33.59 -23.78 -12.87
C GLY A 57 34.62 -23.12 -11.95
N GLY A 58 35.75 -22.66 -12.49
CA GLY A 58 36.79 -21.96 -11.73
C GLY A 58 36.33 -20.61 -11.14
N ALA A 59 35.54 -19.84 -11.90
CA ALA A 59 35.01 -18.55 -11.42
C ALA A 59 34.03 -18.71 -10.25
N LEU A 60 33.22 -19.77 -10.24
CA LEU A 60 32.31 -20.10 -9.15
C LEU A 60 33.06 -20.44 -7.85
N ILE A 61 34.18 -21.17 -7.94
CA ILE A 61 35.02 -21.51 -6.78
C ILE A 61 35.74 -20.27 -6.24
N GLY A 62 36.19 -19.36 -7.10
CA GLY A 62 36.79 -18.09 -6.67
C GLY A 62 35.80 -17.19 -5.91
N ALA A 63 34.55 -17.13 -6.36
CA ALA A 63 33.51 -16.32 -5.72
C ALA A 63 33.12 -16.86 -4.33
N THR A 64 33.02 -18.20 -4.18
CA THR A 64 32.71 -18.80 -2.88
C THR A 64 33.84 -18.64 -1.86
N VAL A 65 35.11 -18.68 -2.31
CA VAL A 65 36.27 -18.42 -1.44
C VAL A 65 36.37 -16.95 -1.02
N TRP A 66 36.03 -15.99 -1.90
CA TRP A 66 35.98 -14.57 -1.55
C TRP A 66 34.85 -14.24 -0.55
N LEU A 67 33.68 -14.87 -0.71
CA LEU A 67 32.55 -14.74 0.22
C LEU A 67 32.84 -15.38 1.60
N ALA A 68 33.72 -16.38 1.66
CA ALA A 68 34.10 -17.03 2.92
C ALA A 68 35.22 -16.31 3.70
N ARG A 69 35.70 -15.16 3.20
CA ARG A 69 36.76 -14.39 3.87
C ARG A 69 36.16 -13.54 4.99
N PRO A 70 36.55 -13.75 6.26
CA PRO A 70 36.04 -12.95 7.38
C PRO A 70 36.44 -11.47 7.20
N GLY A 71 35.50 -10.55 7.42
CA GLY A 71 35.72 -9.10 7.33
C GLY A 71 35.21 -8.39 6.07
N SER A 72 34.69 -9.09 5.06
CA SER A 72 34.18 -8.44 3.83
C SER A 72 32.74 -7.89 3.94
N ILE A 73 32.00 -8.32 4.98
CA ILE A 73 30.59 -7.95 5.21
C ILE A 73 30.38 -7.13 6.50
N ASP A 74 31.37 -7.08 7.39
CA ASP A 74 31.22 -6.47 8.73
C ASP A 74 31.07 -4.94 8.70
N ALA A 75 31.42 -4.28 7.59
CA ALA A 75 31.40 -2.82 7.46
C ALA A 75 30.05 -2.20 7.00
N LEU A 76 29.00 -3.01 6.75
CA LEU A 76 27.68 -2.51 6.34
C LEU A 76 26.62 -2.57 7.46
N THR A 77 27.03 -2.98 8.67
CA THR A 77 26.14 -3.26 9.81
C THR A 77 26.34 -2.29 10.98
N GLU A 78 26.69 -1.03 10.71
CA GLU A 78 26.63 0.04 11.71
C GLU A 78 25.41 0.94 11.50
N LEU A 79 24.23 0.34 11.58
CA LEU A 79 23.01 1.00 12.06
C LEU A 79 22.38 -0.03 12.99
N GLU A 80 22.44 0.22 14.30
CA GLU A 80 21.77 -0.64 15.27
C GLU A 80 20.30 -0.82 14.82
N PRO A 81 19.81 -2.07 14.66
CA PRO A 81 18.44 -2.26 14.25
C PRO A 81 17.59 -1.83 15.43
N ALA A 82 16.86 -0.70 15.28
CA ALA A 82 15.53 -0.63 15.88
C ALA A 82 14.90 -2.00 15.62
N GLY A 83 14.58 -2.74 16.69
CA GLY A 83 14.23 -4.17 16.61
C GLY A 83 13.27 -4.46 15.47
N ASP A 84 13.24 -5.70 14.97
CA ASP A 84 12.43 -6.02 13.80
C ASP A 84 11.00 -5.43 13.95
N PRO A 85 10.38 -4.88 12.89
CA PRO A 85 9.10 -4.19 13.01
C PRO A 85 8.01 -4.99 13.73
N HIS A 86 8.12 -6.33 13.73
CA HIS A 86 7.23 -7.25 14.43
C HIS A 86 7.45 -7.26 15.94
N THR A 87 8.68 -7.14 16.41
CA THR A 87 9.03 -7.06 17.85
C THR A 87 8.53 -5.77 18.47
N LEU A 88 8.69 -4.63 17.79
CA LEU A 88 8.15 -3.33 18.23
C LEU A 88 6.61 -3.32 18.21
N ALA A 89 5.99 -3.89 17.16
CA ALA A 89 4.54 -4.00 17.15
C ALA A 89 4.01 -4.98 18.23
N ALA A 90 4.78 -6.02 18.56
CA ALA A 90 4.44 -7.00 19.57
C ALA A 90 4.57 -6.45 21.01
N SER A 91 5.42 -5.45 21.26
CA SER A 91 5.54 -4.80 22.57
C SER A 91 4.34 -3.93 22.94
N GLY A 92 3.36 -3.77 22.04
CA GLY A 92 2.11 -3.05 22.31
C GLY A 92 2.10 -1.59 21.85
N ASP A 93 3.19 -1.11 21.24
CA ASP A 93 3.28 0.23 20.68
C ASP A 93 2.29 0.38 19.51
N ALA A 94 1.34 1.30 19.64
CA ALA A 94 0.28 1.48 18.66
C ALA A 94 0.81 2.05 17.32
N ASP A 95 1.84 2.91 17.35
CA ASP A 95 2.44 3.51 16.16
C ASP A 95 3.27 2.47 15.40
N ALA A 96 3.99 1.60 16.13
CA ALA A 96 4.66 0.45 15.54
C ALA A 96 3.66 -0.53 14.90
N GLN A 97 2.54 -0.80 15.57
CA GLN A 97 1.45 -1.63 15.03
C GLN A 97 0.83 -1.01 13.77
N LEU A 98 0.56 0.29 13.77
CA LEU A 98 0.05 1.01 12.60
C LEU A 98 1.04 0.90 11.43
N THR A 99 2.32 1.16 11.68
CA THR A 99 3.40 1.08 10.69
C THR A 99 3.50 -0.32 10.09
N LEU A 100 3.47 -1.36 10.92
CA LEU A 100 3.50 -2.74 10.45
C LEU A 100 2.25 -3.09 9.63
N GLY A 101 1.08 -2.59 10.03
CA GLY A 101 -0.15 -2.74 9.26
C GLY A 101 -0.05 -2.12 7.87
N ILE A 102 0.53 -0.91 7.76
CA ILE A 102 0.77 -0.23 6.47
C ILE A 102 1.73 -1.04 5.60
N ARG A 103 2.84 -1.53 6.17
CA ARG A 103 3.80 -2.38 5.46
C ARG A 103 3.15 -3.64 4.90
N TYR A 104 2.29 -4.32 5.67
CA TYR A 104 1.53 -5.47 5.17
C TYR A 104 0.52 -5.09 4.08
N GLN A 105 -0.09 -3.92 4.16
CA GLN A 105 -1.03 -3.44 3.14
C GLN A 105 -0.32 -3.12 1.80
N GLU A 106 0.89 -2.58 1.88
CA GLU A 106 1.66 -2.11 0.72
C GLU A 106 2.63 -3.16 0.17
N GLY A 107 3.02 -4.14 0.99
CA GLY A 107 4.08 -5.10 0.68
C GLY A 107 5.49 -4.52 0.84
N ASP A 108 5.66 -3.51 1.71
CA ASP A 108 6.96 -2.88 1.97
C ASP A 108 7.74 -3.64 3.04
N GLY A 109 8.84 -4.28 2.64
CA GLY A 109 9.66 -5.12 3.52
C GLY A 109 8.99 -6.42 4.01
N VAL A 110 7.75 -6.69 3.59
CA VAL A 110 6.98 -7.91 3.90
C VAL A 110 6.15 -8.33 2.69
N ILE A 111 5.74 -9.60 2.63
CA ILE A 111 4.77 -10.05 1.63
C ILE A 111 3.44 -9.36 1.92
N LYS A 112 2.88 -8.67 0.92
CA LYS A 112 1.58 -8.00 1.02
C LYS A 112 0.52 -8.99 1.53
N ASN A 113 -0.17 -8.61 2.60
CA ASN A 113 -1.17 -9.44 3.25
C ASN A 113 -2.22 -8.56 3.96
N ASP A 114 -3.37 -8.40 3.33
CA ASP A 114 -4.45 -7.57 3.85
C ASP A 114 -5.01 -8.09 5.19
N SER A 115 -4.98 -9.41 5.43
CA SER A 115 -5.46 -10.00 6.68
C SER A 115 -4.51 -9.78 7.86
N GLU A 116 -3.20 -9.65 7.60
CA GLU A 116 -2.25 -9.16 8.60
C GLU A 116 -2.42 -7.65 8.81
N ALA A 117 -2.52 -6.88 7.73
CA ALA A 117 -2.73 -5.43 7.80
C ALA A 117 -3.94 -5.07 8.67
N ALA A 118 -5.10 -5.69 8.39
CA ALA A 118 -6.32 -5.44 9.15
C ALA A 118 -6.21 -5.87 10.63
N ARG A 119 -5.49 -6.96 10.92
CA ARG A 119 -5.21 -7.36 12.32
C ARG A 119 -4.38 -6.33 13.05
N TRP A 120 -3.32 -5.80 12.43
CA TRP A 120 -2.46 -4.79 13.03
C TRP A 120 -3.18 -3.46 13.19
N PHE A 121 -3.98 -3.03 12.20
CA PHE A 121 -4.86 -1.88 12.35
C PHE A 121 -5.86 -2.07 13.50
N ALA A 122 -6.46 -3.24 13.66
CA ALA A 122 -7.37 -3.52 14.78
C ALA A 122 -6.69 -3.40 16.15
N ARG A 123 -5.42 -3.82 16.25
CA ARG A 123 -4.62 -3.69 17.48
C ARG A 123 -4.28 -2.23 17.76
N ALA A 124 -3.74 -1.51 16.79
CA ALA A 124 -3.42 -0.09 16.90
C ALA A 124 -4.67 0.78 17.18
N ALA A 125 -5.82 0.41 16.60
CA ALA A 125 -7.10 1.08 16.82
C ALA A 125 -7.58 0.99 18.28
N LYS A 126 -7.29 -0.14 18.97
CA LYS A 126 -7.54 -0.29 20.41
C LYS A 126 -6.62 0.61 21.24
N GLY A 127 -5.40 0.87 20.77
CA GLY A 127 -4.48 1.85 21.34
C GLY A 127 -4.93 3.30 21.17
N GLY A 128 -6.00 3.57 20.42
CA GLY A 128 -6.59 4.90 20.32
C GLY A 128 -6.03 5.78 19.21
N LEU A 129 -5.17 5.26 18.33
CA LEU A 129 -4.66 6.01 17.17
C LEU A 129 -5.77 6.25 16.14
N ALA A 130 -6.04 7.51 15.83
CA ALA A 130 -7.12 7.89 14.92
C ALA A 130 -6.92 7.29 13.51
N GLU A 131 -5.70 7.32 13.00
CA GLU A 131 -5.41 6.74 11.69
C GLU A 131 -5.65 5.22 11.67
N ALA A 132 -5.26 4.49 12.72
CA ALA A 132 -5.51 3.07 12.82
C ALA A 132 -7.01 2.73 12.93
N GLN A 133 -7.76 3.51 13.71
CA GLN A 133 -9.22 3.38 13.82
C GLN A 133 -9.90 3.59 12.47
N TYR A 134 -9.46 4.61 11.72
CA TYR A 134 -9.95 4.88 10.38
C TYR A 134 -9.61 3.75 9.40
N ARG A 135 -8.35 3.31 9.34
CA ARG A 135 -7.90 2.22 8.45
C ARG A 135 -8.60 0.90 8.75
N TYR A 136 -8.82 0.57 10.03
CA TYR A 136 -9.60 -0.61 10.39
C TYR A 136 -11.08 -0.48 10.00
N GLY A 137 -11.66 0.73 10.17
CA GLY A 137 -12.99 1.05 9.66
C GLY A 137 -13.11 0.86 8.14
N LEU A 138 -12.13 1.31 7.36
CA LEU A 138 -12.07 1.07 5.91
C LEU A 138 -11.93 -0.41 5.55
N ALA A 139 -11.09 -1.16 6.28
CA ALA A 139 -10.95 -2.60 6.06
C ALA A 139 -12.30 -3.33 6.24
N LEU A 140 -13.07 -2.98 7.27
CA LEU A 140 -14.44 -3.50 7.49
C LEU A 140 -15.42 -3.02 6.42
N LEU A 141 -15.27 -1.78 5.94
CA LEU A 141 -16.13 -1.20 4.90
C LEU A 141 -15.95 -1.93 3.56
N GLU A 142 -14.71 -2.28 3.22
CA GLU A 142 -14.35 -2.88 1.93
C GLU A 142 -14.27 -4.42 1.98
N GLY A 143 -14.30 -5.02 3.17
CA GLY A 143 -14.02 -6.46 3.35
C GLY A 143 -12.56 -6.83 3.05
N ARG A 144 -11.63 -5.88 3.25
CA ARG A 144 -10.22 -6.05 2.91
C ARG A 144 -9.48 -6.71 4.08
N GLY A 145 -9.19 -8.01 3.95
CA GLY A 145 -8.49 -8.78 5.00
C GLY A 145 -9.34 -9.11 6.24
N VAL A 146 -10.59 -8.66 6.27
CA VAL A 146 -11.61 -8.96 7.29
C VAL A 146 -12.96 -9.18 6.64
N VAL A 147 -13.89 -9.84 7.33
CA VAL A 147 -15.27 -9.94 6.88
C VAL A 147 -15.87 -8.54 6.80
N GLN A 148 -16.50 -8.23 5.67
CA GLN A 148 -17.15 -6.94 5.47
C GLN A 148 -18.29 -6.76 6.48
N ASP A 149 -18.27 -5.62 7.18
CA ASP A 149 -19.31 -5.25 8.14
C ASP A 149 -19.52 -3.74 8.12
N TYR A 150 -20.57 -3.32 7.42
CA TYR A 150 -20.92 -1.92 7.27
C TYR A 150 -21.26 -1.24 8.61
N LYS A 151 -21.91 -1.95 9.54
CA LYS A 151 -22.30 -1.37 10.83
C LYS A 151 -21.08 -1.16 11.72
N ALA A 152 -20.18 -2.13 11.76
CA ALA A 152 -18.93 -2.00 12.48
C ALA A 152 -18.02 -0.92 11.87
N ALA A 153 -17.92 -0.87 10.54
CA ALA A 153 -17.18 0.17 9.82
C ALA A 153 -17.71 1.57 10.16
N PHE A 154 -19.04 1.76 10.11
CA PHE A 154 -19.69 3.00 10.49
C PHE A 154 -19.36 3.41 11.92
N ALA A 155 -19.41 2.48 12.88
CA ALA A 155 -19.09 2.78 14.28
C ALA A 155 -17.63 3.24 14.47
N TRP A 156 -16.67 2.57 13.82
CA TRP A 156 -15.25 2.97 13.89
C TRP A 156 -14.98 4.31 13.22
N ILE A 157 -15.53 4.54 12.03
CA ILE A 157 -15.37 5.79 11.29
C ILE A 157 -16.03 6.94 12.05
N LYS A 158 -17.23 6.73 12.62
CA LYS A 158 -17.94 7.71 13.46
C LYS A 158 -17.12 8.12 14.66
N LYS A 159 -16.63 7.15 15.44
CA LYS A 159 -15.77 7.41 16.60
C LYS A 159 -14.53 8.22 16.23
N THR A 160 -13.94 7.95 15.07
CA THR A 160 -12.72 8.64 14.62
C THR A 160 -13.01 10.07 14.14
N ALA A 161 -14.12 10.26 13.42
CA ALA A 161 -14.59 11.56 12.93
C ALA A 161 -14.96 12.52 14.07
N GLU A 162 -15.60 12.00 15.12
CA GLU A 162 -15.95 12.74 16.34
C GLU A 162 -14.72 13.28 17.07
N ARG A 163 -13.54 12.68 16.88
CA ARG A 163 -12.26 13.15 17.41
C ARG A 163 -11.55 14.14 16.49
N GLY A 164 -12.19 14.60 15.43
CA GLY A 164 -11.65 15.62 14.54
C GLY A 164 -10.84 15.10 13.35
N TYR A 165 -10.68 13.78 13.17
CA TYR A 165 -9.86 13.26 12.08
C TYR A 165 -10.51 13.51 10.70
N ALA A 166 -9.97 14.47 9.94
CA ALA A 166 -10.59 14.96 8.71
C ALA A 166 -10.89 13.86 7.66
N PRO A 167 -10.03 12.86 7.40
CA PRO A 167 -10.36 11.77 6.50
C PRO A 167 -11.58 10.96 6.96
N ALA A 168 -11.70 10.69 8.27
CA ALA A 168 -12.87 10.00 8.81
C ALA A 168 -14.13 10.84 8.74
N GLN A 169 -14.05 12.16 8.90
CA GLN A 169 -15.19 13.07 8.74
C GLN A 169 -15.71 13.06 7.29
N LEU A 170 -14.82 13.12 6.30
CA LEU A 170 -15.20 12.96 4.89
C LEU A 170 -15.92 11.62 4.67
N SER A 171 -15.32 10.50 5.11
CA SER A 171 -15.94 9.18 4.95
C SER A 171 -17.27 9.06 5.68
N LEU A 172 -17.40 9.62 6.88
CA LEU A 172 -18.66 9.59 7.62
C LEU A 172 -19.77 10.35 6.89
N GLY A 173 -19.42 11.48 6.25
CA GLY A 173 -20.32 12.21 5.37
C GLY A 173 -20.84 11.31 4.23
N GLU A 174 -19.95 10.56 3.60
CA GLU A 174 -20.32 9.59 2.55
C GLU A 174 -21.20 8.44 3.08
N LEU A 175 -20.89 7.89 4.26
CA LEU A 175 -21.68 6.82 4.87
C LEU A 175 -23.12 7.27 5.15
N TYR A 176 -23.31 8.48 5.66
CA TYR A 176 -24.65 9.06 5.85
C TYR A 176 -25.33 9.41 4.52
N ARG A 177 -24.58 9.87 3.52
CA ARG A 177 -25.13 10.22 2.20
C ARG A 177 -25.75 9.02 1.50
N PHE A 178 -25.12 7.85 1.63
CA PHE A 178 -25.54 6.62 0.98
C PHE A 178 -26.24 5.62 1.90
N GLY A 179 -26.33 5.89 3.21
CA GLY A 179 -26.90 4.93 4.17
C GLY A 179 -26.07 3.65 4.30
N THR A 180 -24.74 3.76 4.23
CA THR A 180 -23.85 2.60 4.35
C THR A 180 -23.55 2.35 5.82
N GLY A 181 -24.12 1.28 6.39
CA GLY A 181 -23.99 0.96 7.81
C GLY A 181 -24.87 1.81 8.74
N THR A 182 -25.70 2.68 8.16
CA THR A 182 -26.64 3.58 8.84
C THR A 182 -27.83 3.88 7.91
N GLU A 183 -28.81 4.65 8.34
CA GLU A 183 -29.86 5.16 7.45
C GLU A 183 -29.36 6.36 6.63
N ILE A 184 -29.98 6.63 5.48
CA ILE A 184 -29.64 7.82 4.69
C ILE A 184 -30.02 9.06 5.49
N ASP A 185 -29.05 9.92 5.75
CA ASP A 185 -29.25 11.22 6.41
C ASP A 185 -28.40 12.28 5.71
N LYS A 186 -29.01 12.99 4.76
CA LYS A 186 -28.33 14.03 3.99
C LYS A 186 -27.94 15.25 4.84
N ALA A 187 -28.67 15.53 5.92
CA ALA A 187 -28.35 16.65 6.80
C ALA A 187 -27.07 16.33 7.61
N ARG A 188 -27.00 15.13 8.19
CA ARG A 188 -25.77 14.64 8.84
C ARG A 188 -24.61 14.55 7.87
N ALA A 189 -24.83 14.09 6.64
CA ALA A 189 -23.78 14.07 5.63
C ALA A 189 -23.20 15.48 5.38
N TYR A 190 -24.06 16.48 5.21
CA TYR A 190 -23.66 17.88 5.05
C TYR A 190 -22.85 18.40 6.25
N LEU A 191 -23.28 18.10 7.48
CA LEU A 191 -22.56 18.45 8.71
C LEU A 191 -21.11 17.93 8.68
N TRP A 192 -20.92 16.64 8.39
CA TRP A 192 -19.60 16.02 8.41
C TRP A 192 -18.70 16.50 7.27
N PHE A 193 -19.27 16.74 6.07
CA PHE A 193 -18.53 17.39 4.99
C PHE A 193 -18.12 18.82 5.35
N ASN A 194 -18.96 19.56 6.07
CA ASN A 194 -18.61 20.91 6.51
C ASN A 194 -17.45 20.92 7.51
N LEU A 195 -17.41 19.96 8.44
CA LEU A 195 -16.29 19.80 9.37
C LEU A 195 -14.99 19.44 8.66
N ALA A 196 -15.02 18.49 7.71
CA ALA A 196 -13.83 18.12 6.94
C ALA A 196 -13.36 19.27 6.03
N ALA A 197 -14.28 20.01 5.41
CA ALA A 197 -13.97 21.16 4.57
C ALA A 197 -13.30 22.29 5.37
N ALA A 198 -13.74 22.54 6.61
CA ALA A 198 -13.12 23.51 7.50
C ALA A 198 -11.65 23.17 7.84
N GLN A 199 -11.26 21.89 7.69
CA GLN A 199 -9.88 21.41 7.85
C GLN A 199 -9.10 21.36 6.52
N GLY A 200 -9.62 21.96 5.44
CA GLY A 200 -8.94 22.05 4.15
C GLY A 200 -9.15 20.85 3.21
N VAL A 201 -10.06 19.92 3.52
CA VAL A 201 -10.36 18.79 2.64
C VAL A 201 -11.21 19.28 1.45
N GLU A 202 -10.57 19.55 0.31
CA GLU A 202 -11.25 20.10 -0.88
C GLU A 202 -12.39 19.20 -1.39
N ALA A 203 -12.21 17.89 -1.35
CA ALA A 203 -13.25 16.93 -1.73
C ALA A 203 -14.51 17.07 -0.84
N ALA A 204 -14.33 17.36 0.44
CA ALA A 204 -15.43 17.59 1.37
C ALA A 204 -16.14 18.91 1.08
N ALA A 205 -15.40 19.97 0.71
CA ALA A 205 -16.01 21.25 0.31
C ALA A 205 -16.91 21.07 -0.93
N LYS A 206 -16.41 20.37 -1.95
CA LYS A 206 -17.19 20.04 -3.16
C LYS A 206 -18.44 19.21 -2.82
N ALA A 207 -18.29 18.18 -1.98
CA ALA A 207 -19.40 17.34 -1.56
C ALA A 207 -20.46 18.16 -0.79
N ARG A 208 -20.04 18.96 0.20
CA ARG A 208 -20.90 19.88 0.96
C ARG A 208 -21.69 20.81 0.04
N ASP A 209 -21.01 21.48 -0.89
CA ASP A 209 -21.62 22.50 -1.75
C ASP A 209 -22.65 21.87 -2.71
N SER A 210 -22.37 20.65 -3.21
CA SER A 210 -23.30 19.89 -4.06
C SER A 210 -24.60 19.47 -3.34
N MET A 211 -24.59 19.46 -2.01
CA MET A 211 -25.71 19.02 -1.18
C MET A 211 -26.66 20.16 -0.78
N VAL A 212 -26.25 21.42 -0.89
CA VAL A 212 -27.07 22.56 -0.47
C VAL A 212 -28.43 22.56 -1.19
N ALA A 213 -28.44 22.25 -2.48
CA ALA A 213 -29.67 22.18 -3.28
C ALA A 213 -30.61 21.01 -2.90
N GLN A 214 -30.12 20.04 -2.14
CA GLN A 214 -30.89 18.86 -1.72
C GLN A 214 -31.48 19.00 -0.32
N LEU A 215 -31.20 20.09 0.38
CA LEU A 215 -31.57 20.33 1.76
C LEU A 215 -32.43 21.58 1.88
N ARG A 216 -33.28 21.62 2.89
CA ARG A 216 -34.03 22.84 3.21
C ARG A 216 -33.08 23.86 3.84
N PRO A 217 -33.26 25.18 3.60
CA PRO A 217 -32.38 26.21 4.16
C PRO A 217 -32.22 26.13 5.69
N GLU A 218 -33.29 25.78 6.41
CA GLU A 218 -33.26 25.59 7.86
C GLU A 218 -32.38 24.41 8.28
N GLN A 219 -32.32 23.34 7.50
CA GLN A 219 -31.45 22.19 7.78
C GLN A 219 -29.99 22.55 7.54
N VAL A 220 -29.70 23.29 6.46
CA VAL A 220 -28.36 23.78 6.18
C VAL A 220 -27.87 24.67 7.32
N ALA A 221 -28.67 25.65 7.75
CA ALA A 221 -28.34 26.55 8.84
C ALA A 221 -28.11 25.80 10.16
N ALA A 222 -28.98 24.84 10.49
CA ALA A 222 -28.85 24.01 11.69
C ALA A 222 -27.54 23.20 11.70
N MET A 223 -27.19 22.57 10.57
CA MET A 223 -25.96 21.78 10.45
C MET A 223 -24.71 22.64 10.44
N GLN A 224 -24.75 23.85 9.88
CA GLN A 224 -23.63 24.80 10.00
C GLN A 224 -23.41 25.25 11.44
N ALA A 225 -24.48 25.52 12.20
CA ALA A 225 -24.39 25.86 13.62
C ALA A 225 -23.88 24.68 14.46
N GLU A 226 -24.31 23.45 14.17
CA GLU A 226 -23.74 22.25 14.80
C GLU A 226 -22.25 22.07 14.48
N ALA A 227 -21.84 22.27 13.22
CA ALA A 227 -20.44 22.19 12.83
C ALA A 227 -19.56 23.20 13.60
N ARG A 228 -20.03 24.45 13.77
CA ARG A 228 -19.31 25.50 14.53
C ARG A 228 -19.15 25.14 16.00
N ARG A 229 -20.17 24.53 16.62
CA ARG A 229 -20.11 24.01 17.99
C ARG A 229 -19.07 22.89 18.10
N MET A 230 -19.10 21.95 17.17
CA MET A 230 -18.18 20.81 17.15
C MET A 230 -16.73 21.21 16.86
N SER A 231 -16.49 22.26 16.08
CA SER A 231 -15.14 22.78 15.79
C SER A 231 -14.58 23.72 16.86
N GLY A 232 -15.37 24.07 17.89
CA GLY A 232 -14.94 24.95 18.99
C GLY A 232 -14.85 26.44 18.62
N VAL A 233 -15.34 26.85 17.44
CA VAL A 233 -15.24 28.23 16.95
C VAL A 233 -16.16 29.20 17.72
N GLU A 234 -17.27 28.72 18.27
CA GLU A 234 -18.21 29.59 19.02
C GLU A 234 -17.66 30.06 20.38
N HIS A 235 -16.73 29.33 21.00
CA HIS A 235 -16.14 29.76 22.29
C HIS A 235 -15.07 30.85 22.16
N ALA A 236 -14.65 31.20 20.95
CA ALA A 236 -13.71 32.29 20.72
C ALA A 236 -14.39 33.65 20.48
N GLY A 237 -15.69 33.67 20.15
CA GLY A 237 -16.43 34.89 19.75
C GLY A 237 -17.29 35.54 20.84
N GLU A 238 -17.69 34.81 21.87
CA GLU A 238 -18.64 35.28 22.91
C GLU A 238 -17.94 35.92 24.14
N ALA A 239 -16.62 36.12 24.12
CA ALA A 239 -15.86 36.72 25.23
C ALA A 239 -15.72 38.26 25.12
N ALA A 240 -16.34 38.90 24.13
CA ALA A 240 -16.12 40.32 23.84
C ALA A 240 -17.41 41.11 23.55
N ALA A 241 -18.42 40.99 24.42
CA ALA A 241 -19.47 42.00 24.52
C ALA A 241 -19.91 42.15 25.98
N PRO A 242 -19.50 43.23 26.69
CA PRO A 242 -20.12 43.56 27.97
C PRO A 242 -21.58 43.99 27.73
N PRO A 243 -22.51 43.66 28.65
CA PRO A 243 -23.90 44.07 28.52
C PRO A 243 -24.00 45.60 28.57
N THR A 244 -24.47 46.22 27.49
CA THR A 244 -24.95 47.61 27.54
C THR A 244 -26.23 47.64 28.35
N GLU A 245 -26.08 48.09 29.58
CA GLU A 245 -27.14 48.44 30.51
C GLU A 245 -28.03 49.52 29.87
N THR A 246 -29.23 49.14 29.46
CA THR A 246 -30.28 50.08 29.06
C THR A 246 -30.87 50.70 30.31
N ALA A 247 -30.40 51.90 30.65
CA ALA A 247 -31.06 52.75 31.63
C ALA A 247 -32.36 53.30 31.02
N ASP A 248 -33.48 52.76 31.49
CA ASP A 248 -34.81 53.34 31.36
C ASP A 248 -34.83 54.74 32.01
N ALA A 249 -34.97 55.78 31.20
CA ALA A 249 -35.41 57.08 31.64
C ALA A 249 -36.90 57.24 31.28
N ALA A 250 -37.76 57.04 32.26
CA ALA A 250 -39.18 57.38 32.18
C ALA A 250 -39.37 58.90 32.09
N PRO A 251 -40.39 59.39 31.36
CA PRO A 251 -40.76 60.80 31.37
C PRO A 251 -41.65 61.10 32.58
N THR A 252 -41.48 62.27 33.19
CA THR A 252 -42.46 62.84 34.13
C THR A 252 -43.00 64.16 33.58
N PRO A 253 -44.26 64.51 33.91
CA PRO A 253 -45.12 65.43 33.15
C PRO A 253 -44.79 66.91 33.31
#